data_AF-A0A8H7XUM4-F1
#
_entry.id   AF-A0A8H7XUM4-F1
#
_cell.length_a   1.000
_cell.length_b   1.000
_cell.length_c   1.000
_cell.angle_alpha   90.00
_cell.angle_beta   90.00
_cell.angle_gamma   90.00
#
_symmetry.space_group_name_H-M   'P 1'
#
loop_
_entity.id
_entity.type
_entity.pdbx_description
1 polymer ?
#
loop_
_entity_poly.entity_id
_entity_poly.type
_entity_poly.pdbx_seq_one_letter_code
_entity_poly.pdbx_strand_id
1 'polypeptide(L)'
;MSGEYFFDSYIAVPDVKILDHIKNPERVAAGLKATIRNPSVSEEAKSRAIERLNEMGVNAEGEPPSRGVKGSSSTASTRSPGNPEEEKTEHHRLGGYKATINNPRVSDAAKDHAKEILKNNDAL
;
A
#
# COMPACT_ATOMS: atom_id res chain seq x y z
N MET A 1 5.11 -65.14 33.19
CA MET A 1 4.16 -64.06 33.47
C MET A 1 4.97 -62.76 33.49
N SER A 2 5.06 -62.12 32.32
CA SER A 2 4.59 -60.73 32.07
C SER A 2 5.50 -59.71 32.76
N GLY A 3 6.59 -59.24 32.14
CA GLY A 3 6.65 -58.63 30.81
C GLY A 3 6.40 -57.13 31.00
N GLU A 4 7.49 -56.38 31.23
CA GLU A 4 7.48 -54.95 31.55
C GLU A 4 6.80 -54.14 30.43
N TYR A 5 5.83 -53.31 30.81
CA TYR A 5 5.13 -52.39 29.91
C TYR A 5 6.10 -51.27 29.51
N PHE A 6 6.81 -51.51 28.41
CA PHE A 6 7.58 -50.52 27.66
C PHE A 6 6.63 -49.40 27.23
N PHE A 7 6.73 -48.25 27.88
CA PHE A 7 5.90 -47.06 27.64
C PHE A 7 6.40 -46.32 26.40
N ASP A 8 6.35 -46.99 25.24
CA ASP A 8 6.71 -46.38 23.96
C ASP A 8 5.49 -45.77 23.27
N SER A 9 5.74 -44.63 22.64
CA SER A 9 4.85 -43.83 21.79
C SER A 9 4.00 -42.75 22.47
N TYR A 10 4.65 -41.83 23.17
CA TYR A 10 4.29 -40.43 22.94
C TYR A 10 4.57 -40.11 21.47
N ILE A 11 3.52 -40.13 20.64
CA ILE A 11 3.56 -39.63 19.28
C ILE A 11 3.97 -38.17 19.38
N ALA A 12 5.23 -37.87 19.06
CA ALA A 12 5.71 -36.52 18.83
C ALA A 12 4.85 -35.96 17.69
N VAL A 13 3.86 -35.14 18.05
CA VAL A 13 3.05 -34.41 17.08
C VAL A 13 4.04 -33.50 16.36
N PRO A 14 4.30 -33.72 15.05
CA PRO A 14 5.28 -32.93 14.35
C PRO A 14 4.88 -31.46 14.46
N ASP A 15 5.87 -30.63 14.77
CA ASP A 15 5.79 -29.18 14.85
C ASP A 15 4.61 -28.67 14.02
N VAL A 16 3.59 -28.18 14.73
CA VAL A 16 2.50 -27.43 14.14
C VAL A 16 3.18 -26.24 13.47
N LYS A 17 3.51 -26.39 12.18
CA LYS A 17 4.07 -25.33 11.36
C LYS A 17 3.07 -24.20 11.44
N ILE A 18 3.48 -23.22 12.23
CA ILE A 18 2.76 -21.99 12.55
C ILE A 18 2.17 -21.51 11.24
N LEU A 19 0.83 -21.54 11.18
CA LEU A 19 -0.01 -20.98 10.12
C LEU A 19 0.79 -19.96 9.33
N ASP A 20 1.24 -20.38 8.15
CA ASP A 20 1.93 -19.51 7.20
C ASP A 20 1.09 -18.26 7.11
N HIS A 21 1.63 -17.19 7.69
CA HIS A 21 0.94 -15.94 7.75
C HIS A 21 0.56 -15.61 6.31
N ILE A 22 -0.73 -15.41 6.06
CA ILE A 22 -1.30 -14.96 4.79
C ILE A 22 -0.89 -13.49 4.57
N LYS A 23 0.40 -13.19 4.77
CA LYS A 23 1.06 -11.94 4.50
C LYS A 23 1.49 -12.06 3.05
N ASN A 24 0.87 -11.26 2.18
CA ASN A 24 1.34 -11.14 0.82
C ASN A 24 2.83 -10.74 0.86
N PRO A 25 3.76 -11.57 0.36
CA PRO A 25 5.20 -11.30 0.43
C PRO A 25 5.57 -9.97 -0.22
N GLU A 26 4.82 -9.54 -1.24
CA GLU A 26 5.00 -8.23 -1.88
C GLU A 26 4.75 -7.07 -0.91
N ARG A 27 3.73 -7.19 -0.05
CA ARG A 27 3.41 -6.16 0.95
C ARG A 27 4.46 -6.12 2.05
N VAL A 28 4.95 -7.29 2.48
CA VAL A 28 6.01 -7.37 3.47
C VAL A 28 7.29 -6.75 2.91
N ALA A 29 7.69 -7.12 1.69
CA ALA A 29 8.84 -6.53 1.02
C ALA A 29 8.70 -5.02 0.83
N ALA A 30 7.51 -4.53 0.46
CA ALA A 30 7.26 -3.09 0.35
C ALA A 30 7.47 -2.36 1.69
N GLY A 31 6.98 -2.92 2.80
CA GLY A 31 7.19 -2.38 4.14
C GLY A 31 8.67 -2.35 4.53
N LEU A 32 9.40 -3.43 4.28
CA LEU A 32 10.84 -3.50 4.55
C LEU A 32 11.64 -2.50 3.70
N LYS A 33 11.29 -2.32 2.42
CA LYS A 33 11.87 -1.29 1.54
C LYS A 33 11.61 0.12 2.06
N ALA A 34 10.42 0.38 2.60
CA ALA A 34 10.09 1.67 3.21
C ALA A 34 10.94 1.95 4.46
N THR A 35 11.17 0.93 5.30
CA THR A 35 12.07 1.04 6.45
C THR A 35 13.47 1.45 6.03
N ILE A 36 14.05 0.81 5.00
CA ILE A 36 15.42 1.12 4.54
C ILE A 36 15.57 2.59 4.11
N ARG A 37 14.55 3.16 3.48
CA ARG A 37 14.57 4.54 2.98
C ARG A 37 14.23 5.59 4.03
N ASN A 38 13.67 5.19 5.17
CA ASN A 38 13.25 6.13 6.20
C ASN A 38 14.49 6.64 6.97
N PRO A 39 14.77 7.96 6.97
CA PRO A 39 15.90 8.51 7.72
C PRO A 39 15.71 8.41 9.24
N SER A 40 14.48 8.26 9.73
CA SER A 40 14.15 8.25 11.15
C SER A 40 14.28 6.87 11.81
N VAL A 41 14.61 5.81 11.07
CA VAL A 41 14.85 4.48 11.65
C VAL A 41 16.34 4.24 11.90
N SER A 42 16.65 3.40 12.89
CA SER A 42 18.03 3.06 13.24
C SER A 42 18.71 2.24 12.14
N GLU A 43 20.03 2.36 12.05
CA GLU A 43 20.84 1.58 11.10
C GLU A 43 20.69 0.07 11.33
N GLU A 44 20.61 -0.38 12.58
CA GLU A 44 20.36 -1.80 12.89
C GLU A 44 19.02 -2.29 12.34
N ALA A 45 17.96 -1.46 12.41
CA ALA A 45 16.66 -1.80 11.84
C ALA A 45 16.71 -1.87 10.31
N LYS A 46 17.48 -0.99 9.66
CA LYS A 46 17.71 -1.03 8.21
C LYS A 46 18.46 -2.29 7.80
N SER A 47 19.53 -2.66 8.50
CA SER A 47 20.30 -3.88 8.23
C SER A 47 19.42 -5.14 8.32
N ARG A 48 18.60 -5.26 9.36
CA ARG A 48 17.64 -6.36 9.51
C ARG A 48 16.60 -6.38 8.40
N ALA A 49 16.13 -5.21 7.95
CA ALA A 49 15.18 -5.13 6.85
C ALA A 49 15.79 -5.58 5.50
N ILE A 50 17.08 -5.29 5.27
CA ILE A 50 17.84 -5.74 4.10
C ILE A 50 17.98 -7.27 4.11
N GLU A 51 18.40 -7.83 5.24
CA GLU A 51 18.55 -9.29 5.39
C GLU A 51 17.22 -10.01 5.13
N ARG A 52 16.11 -9.50 5.71
CA ARG A 52 14.77 -10.04 5.45
C ARG A 52 14.32 -9.94 4.00
N LEU A 53 14.70 -8.88 3.28
CA LEU A 53 14.42 -8.77 1.84
C LEU A 53 15.20 -9.79 1.02
N ASN A 54 16.47 -10.02 1.39
CA ASN A 54 17.32 -11.03 0.76
C ASN A 54 16.80 -12.45 1.03
N GLU A 55 16.35 -12.74 2.26
CA GLU A 55 15.70 -14.01 2.63
C GLU A 55 14.45 -14.26 1.77
N MET A 56 13.69 -13.21 1.45
CA MET A 56 12.51 -13.30 0.59
C MET A 56 12.85 -13.35 -0.92
N GLY A 57 14.13 -13.28 -1.31
CA GLY A 57 14.56 -13.27 -2.71
C GLY A 57 14.11 -12.02 -3.48
N VAL A 58 13.72 -10.95 -2.79
CA VAL A 58 13.27 -9.70 -3.40
C VAL A 58 14.48 -8.78 -3.52
N ASN A 59 15.09 -8.75 -4.71
CA ASN A 59 16.22 -7.86 -4.97
C ASN A 59 15.84 -6.39 -4.69
N ALA A 60 16.69 -5.72 -3.90
CA ALA A 60 16.51 -4.33 -3.49
C ALA A 60 16.66 -3.33 -4.65
N GLU A 61 17.27 -3.77 -5.74
CA GLU A 61 17.61 -2.98 -6.92
C GLU A 61 16.58 -3.23 -8.04
N GLY A 62 15.82 -2.20 -8.40
CA GLY A 62 15.25 -2.10 -9.75
C GLY A 62 13.87 -2.72 -10.01
N GLU A 63 12.87 -2.47 -9.18
CA GLU A 63 11.52 -2.14 -9.68
C GLU A 63 10.67 -1.58 -8.53
N PRO A 64 10.02 -0.41 -8.68
CA PRO A 64 8.93 -0.06 -7.79
C PRO A 64 7.87 -1.15 -7.90
N PRO A 65 7.27 -1.63 -6.79
CA PRO A 65 6.17 -2.58 -6.89
C PRO A 65 5.12 -1.94 -7.79
N SER A 66 4.87 -2.57 -8.95
CA SER A 66 3.75 -2.20 -9.79
C SER A 66 2.54 -2.16 -8.86
N ARG A 67 1.86 -1.01 -8.80
CA ARG A 67 0.74 -0.79 -7.88
C ARG A 67 -0.29 -1.88 -8.15
N GLY A 68 -0.24 -2.95 -7.37
CA GLY A 68 -1.23 -4.00 -7.32
C GLY A 68 -2.50 -3.39 -6.76
N VAL A 69 -3.27 -2.75 -7.63
CA VAL A 69 -4.62 -2.35 -7.32
C VAL A 69 -5.45 -3.61 -7.27
N LYS A 70 -5.64 -4.10 -6.05
CA LYS A 70 -6.81 -4.92 -5.74
C LYS A 70 -7.11 -4.80 -4.25
N GLY A 71 -8.18 -4.06 -3.95
CA GLY A 71 -8.82 -4.06 -2.64
C GLY A 71 -8.80 -2.73 -1.90
N SER A 72 -9.50 -1.72 -2.42
CA SER A 72 -10.69 -1.20 -1.73
C SER A 72 -11.47 -0.28 -2.67
N SER A 73 -12.78 -0.44 -2.64
CA SER A 73 -13.77 0.08 -3.56
C SER A 73 -14.05 1.58 -3.40
N SER A 74 -13.84 2.32 -4.48
CA SER A 74 -14.86 3.21 -5.04
C SER A 74 -14.50 3.46 -6.50
N THR A 75 -15.19 2.73 -7.38
CA THR A 75 -15.41 2.95 -8.81
C THR A 75 -14.42 3.80 -9.62
N ALA A 76 -13.90 3.12 -10.65
CA ALA A 76 -13.34 3.63 -11.91
C ALA A 76 -11.84 3.97 -11.93
N SER A 77 -11.13 2.93 -12.40
CA SER A 77 -10.07 3.00 -13.42
C SER A 77 -8.65 3.21 -12.95
N THR A 78 -8.02 2.06 -12.74
CA THR A 78 -6.60 1.86 -12.95
C THR A 78 -6.24 1.82 -14.42
N ARG A 79 -5.15 2.51 -14.81
CA ARG A 79 -3.95 1.90 -15.42
C ARG A 79 -2.94 2.97 -15.86
N SER A 80 -1.76 2.89 -15.23
CA SER A 80 -0.41 3.34 -15.61
C SER A 80 -0.15 4.74 -16.21
N PRO A 81 0.94 5.41 -15.73
CA PRO A 81 1.34 6.75 -16.14
C PRO A 81 2.03 6.66 -17.49
N GLY A 82 1.32 7.11 -18.52
CA GLY A 82 1.80 7.18 -19.88
C GLY A 82 1.04 8.24 -20.63
N ASN A 83 1.10 9.47 -20.11
CA ASN A 83 0.83 10.75 -20.77
C ASN A 83 -0.34 10.76 -21.78
N PRO A 84 -1.59 10.84 -21.26
CA PRO A 84 -2.42 12.03 -21.47
C PRO A 84 -3.17 12.43 -20.17
N GLU A 85 -2.47 12.37 -19.03
CA GLU A 85 -3.07 12.50 -17.69
C GLU A 85 -3.43 13.94 -17.30
N GLU A 86 -2.84 14.97 -17.91
CA GLU A 86 -3.09 16.36 -17.52
C GLU A 86 -4.54 16.81 -17.81
N GLU A 87 -5.15 16.34 -18.91
CA GLU A 87 -6.51 16.75 -19.27
C GLU A 87 -7.59 16.04 -18.43
N LYS A 88 -7.41 14.74 -18.14
CA LYS A 88 -8.37 13.96 -17.33
C LYS A 88 -8.29 14.25 -15.83
N THR A 89 -7.09 14.50 -15.31
CA THR A 89 -6.95 14.94 -13.91
C THR A 89 -7.55 16.32 -13.72
N GLU A 90 -7.39 17.22 -14.70
CA GLU A 90 -7.99 18.55 -14.63
C GLU A 90 -9.52 18.50 -14.66
N HIS A 91 -10.15 17.70 -15.53
CA HIS A 91 -11.60 17.53 -15.53
C HIS A 91 -12.15 17.05 -14.16
N HIS A 92 -11.44 16.14 -13.48
CA HIS A 92 -11.82 15.70 -12.14
C HIS A 92 -11.63 16.79 -11.08
N ARG A 93 -10.53 17.55 -11.16
CA ARG A 93 -10.26 18.70 -10.27
C ARG A 93 -11.31 19.80 -10.43
N LEU A 94 -11.61 20.20 -11.66
CA LEU A 94 -12.63 21.20 -11.98
C LEU A 94 -14.02 20.74 -11.51
N GLY A 95 -14.36 19.46 -11.67
CA GLY A 95 -15.58 18.89 -11.08
C GLY A 95 -15.65 19.06 -9.56
N GLY A 96 -14.54 18.84 -8.86
CA GLY A 96 -14.43 19.05 -7.41
C GLY A 96 -14.59 20.52 -7.01
N TYR A 97 -14.00 21.46 -7.75
CA TYR A 97 -14.18 22.89 -7.51
C TYR A 97 -15.63 23.34 -7.76
N LYS A 98 -16.29 22.82 -8.80
CA LYS A 98 -17.74 23.06 -9.04
C LYS A 98 -18.60 22.54 -7.90
N ALA A 99 -18.29 21.37 -7.34
CA ALA A 99 -19.00 20.85 -6.17
C ALA A 99 -18.79 21.72 -4.93
N THR A 100 -17.59 22.28 -4.77
CA THR A 100 -17.23 23.17 -3.65
C THR A 100 -18.08 24.44 -3.65
N ILE A 101 -18.30 25.06 -4.82
CA ILE A 101 -19.13 26.26 -4.97
C ILE A 101 -20.59 26.01 -4.53
N ASN A 102 -21.14 24.85 -4.91
CA ASN A 102 -22.53 24.50 -4.64
C ASN A 102 -22.75 23.91 -3.23
N ASN A 103 -21.69 23.59 -2.49
CA ASN A 103 -21.81 22.99 -1.17
C ASN A 103 -22.15 24.05 -0.10
N PRO A 104 -23.32 23.98 0.58
CA PRO A 104 -23.71 24.95 1.60
C PRO A 104 -22.86 24.87 2.87
N ARG A 105 -22.12 23.77 3.10
CA ARG A 105 -21.25 23.59 4.27
C ARG A 105 -19.84 24.16 4.08
N VAL A 106 -19.53 24.65 2.89
CA VAL A 106 -18.22 25.21 2.57
C VAL A 106 -18.24 26.72 2.84
N SER A 107 -17.13 27.25 3.38
CA SER A 107 -16.95 28.67 3.64
C SER A 107 -16.88 29.50 2.36
N ASP A 108 -17.23 30.78 2.46
CA ASP A 108 -17.23 31.68 1.31
C ASP A 108 -15.83 31.87 0.71
N ALA A 109 -14.79 31.97 1.55
CA ALA A 109 -13.41 32.04 1.10
C ALA A 109 -12.99 30.83 0.24
N ALA A 110 -13.43 29.62 0.60
CA ALA A 110 -13.13 28.41 -0.18
C ALA A 110 -13.93 28.36 -1.50
N LYS A 111 -15.15 28.89 -1.53
CA LYS A 111 -15.95 29.02 -2.76
C LYS A 111 -15.33 30.04 -3.72
N ASP A 112 -14.82 31.15 -3.21
CA ASP A 112 -14.20 32.18 -4.05
C ASP A 112 -12.90 31.69 -4.67
N HIS A 113 -12.06 30.98 -3.90
CA HIS A 113 -10.89 30.29 -4.45
C HIS A 113 -11.28 29.26 -5.53
N ALA A 114 -12.34 28.47 -5.29
CA ALA A 114 -12.83 27.50 -6.28
C ALA A 114 -13.32 28.20 -7.57
N LYS A 115 -13.98 29.37 -7.48
CA LYS A 115 -14.40 30.16 -8.64
C LYS A 115 -13.21 30.67 -9.45
N GLU A 116 -12.16 31.15 -8.78
CA GLU A 116 -10.95 31.64 -9.43
C GLU A 116 -10.27 30.54 -10.25
N ILE A 117 -10.09 29.36 -9.65
CA ILE A 117 -9.53 28.21 -10.35
C ILE A 117 -10.38 27.81 -11.57
N LEU A 118 -11.72 27.83 -11.46
CA LEU A 118 -12.59 27.52 -12.60
C LEU A 118 -12.52 28.56 -13.72
N LYS A 119 -12.42 29.85 -13.39
CA LYS A 119 -12.26 30.92 -14.40
C LYS A 119 -10.94 30.81 -15.15
N ASN A 120 -9.85 30.52 -14.44
CA ASN A 120 -8.52 30.39 -15.03
C ASN A 120 -8.40 29.17 -15.97
N ASN A 121 -9.30 28.19 -15.83
CA ASN A 121 -9.36 26.98 -16.65
C ASN A 121 -10.53 27.00 -17.66
N ASP A 122 -11.12 28.16 -17.95
CA ASP A 122 -12.26 28.33 -18.87
C ASP A 122 -13.46 27.41 -18.57
N ALA A 123 -13.65 27.04 -17.30
CA ALA A 123 -14.62 26.05 -16.85
C ALA A 123 -15.87 26.67 -16.18
N LEU A 124 -15.99 28.00 -16.19
CA LEU A 124 -17.07 28.79 -15.56
C LEU A 124 -18.07 29.33 -16.59
#